data_AF-A0A7C7PL05-F1
#
_entry.id   AF-A0A7C7PL05-F1
#
_cell.length_a   1.000
_cell.length_b   1.000
_cell.length_c   1.000
_cell.angle_alpha   90.00
_cell.angle_beta   90.00
_cell.angle_gamma   90.00
#
_symmetry.space_group_name_H-M   'P 1'
#
loop_
_entity.id
_entity.type
_entity.pdbx_description
1 polymer ?
#
loop_
_entity_poly.entity_id
_entity_poly.type
_entity_poly.pdbx_seq_one_letter_code
_entity_poly.pdbx_strand_id
1 'polypeptide(L)'
;TVERLVVMNDGTVKSTDLPPHILARKRTEGESFDLPSKIQATEREKIIEALERTGYVKSRAAKLLGYTLRQLDYRIKKYRIEVKKF
;
A
#
# COMPACT_ATOMS: atom_id res chain seq x y z
N THR A 1 4.25 30.48 -16.52
CA THR A 1 5.28 29.82 -15.70
C THR A 1 5.19 30.33 -14.27
N VAL A 2 5.40 29.46 -13.29
CA VAL A 2 5.29 29.67 -11.83
C VAL A 2 6.15 30.85 -11.33
N GLU A 3 7.12 31.25 -12.14
CA GLU A 3 8.09 32.33 -11.91
C GLU A 3 7.46 33.70 -11.64
N ARG A 4 6.23 33.99 -12.12
CA ARG A 4 5.63 35.34 -12.02
C ARG A 4 4.86 35.60 -10.72
N LEU A 5 4.54 34.58 -9.92
CA LEU A 5 3.87 34.74 -8.63
C LEU A 5 4.84 35.16 -7.50
N VAL A 6 6.13 34.90 -7.69
CA VAL A 6 7.20 35.24 -6.75
C VAL A 6 7.57 36.73 -6.81
N VAL A 7 7.11 37.47 -7.83
CA VAL A 7 7.59 38.84 -8.14
C VAL A 7 6.81 39.94 -7.40
N MET A 8 5.79 39.64 -6.59
CA MET A 8 4.94 40.68 -5.99
C MET A 8 4.73 40.60 -4.47
N ASN A 9 5.48 39.79 -3.72
CA ASN A 9 5.27 39.75 -2.28
C ASN A 9 6.58 39.68 -1.48
N ASP A 10 7.02 40.84 -1.00
CA ASP A 10 8.07 41.00 0.00
C ASP A 10 7.54 40.70 1.43
N GLY A 11 6.56 39.80 1.56
CA GLY A 11 5.89 39.51 2.81
C GLY A 11 5.10 38.22 2.74
N THR A 12 5.20 37.41 3.79
CA THR A 12 4.56 36.12 4.06
C THR A 12 3.28 35.83 3.23
N VAL A 13 3.38 34.88 2.29
CA VAL A 13 2.24 34.35 1.51
C VAL A 13 1.24 33.68 2.45
N LYS A 14 -0.02 34.14 2.42
CA LYS A 14 -1.12 33.60 3.22
C LYS A 14 -1.92 32.58 2.41
N SER A 15 -2.62 31.67 3.08
CA SER A 15 -3.42 30.62 2.45
C SER A 15 -4.53 31.13 1.51
N THR A 16 -4.87 32.42 1.61
CA THR A 16 -5.80 33.15 0.74
C THR A 16 -5.22 33.49 -0.64
N ASP A 17 -3.90 33.52 -0.76
CA ASP A 17 -3.20 33.94 -1.97
C ASP A 17 -2.96 32.76 -2.92
N LEU A 18 -3.28 31.54 -2.47
CA LEU A 18 -3.17 30.34 -3.27
C LEU A 18 -4.45 30.12 -4.10
N PRO A 19 -4.32 29.87 -5.40
CA PRO A 19 -5.45 29.56 -6.26
C PRO A 19 -6.28 28.37 -5.74
N PRO A 20 -7.60 28.38 -5.99
CA PRO A 20 -8.52 27.35 -5.50
C PRO A 20 -8.20 25.96 -6.03
N HIS A 21 -7.49 25.83 -7.16
CA HIS A 21 -7.07 24.52 -7.69
C HIS A 21 -5.93 23.88 -6.88
N ILE A 22 -5.09 24.67 -6.19
CA ILE A 22 -4.07 24.16 -5.26
C ILE A 22 -4.72 23.77 -3.94
N LEU A 23 -5.71 24.55 -3.49
CA LEU A 23 -6.54 24.24 -2.31
C LEU A 23 -7.49 23.07 -2.55
N ALA A 24 -7.94 22.83 -3.78
CA ALA A 24 -8.79 21.69 -4.16
C ALA A 24 -8.00 20.39 -4.25
N ARG A 25 -6.67 20.47 -4.47
CA ARG A 25 -5.73 19.44 -4.03
C ARG A 25 -5.48 19.56 -2.53
N LYS A 26 -6.54 19.83 -1.77
CA LYS A 26 -6.62 19.43 -0.37
C LYS A 26 -6.34 17.95 -0.41
N ARG A 27 -5.18 17.65 0.11
CA ARG A 27 -4.59 16.34 0.23
C ARG A 27 -5.72 15.40 0.67
N THR A 28 -5.71 14.17 0.24
CA THR A 28 -6.18 13.10 1.12
C THR A 28 -5.37 13.24 2.41
N GLU A 29 -5.86 14.10 3.30
CA GLU A 29 -5.29 14.42 4.60
C GLU A 29 -5.41 13.13 5.41
N GLY A 30 -4.31 12.39 5.55
CA GLY A 30 -4.19 11.36 6.58
C GLY A 30 -3.70 9.98 6.17
N GLU A 31 -3.56 9.64 4.88
CA GLU A 31 -2.80 8.43 4.54
C GLU A 31 -1.32 8.78 4.55
N SER A 32 -0.66 8.59 5.70
CA SER A 32 0.77 8.31 5.70
C SER A 32 1.01 7.21 4.66
N PHE A 33 1.69 7.55 3.57
CA PHE A 33 1.93 6.62 2.47
C PHE A 33 3.00 5.62 2.90
N ASP A 34 2.66 4.74 3.84
CA ASP A 34 3.52 3.67 4.32
C ASP A 34 3.49 2.54 3.29
N LEU A 35 4.28 2.73 2.24
CA LEU A 35 4.47 1.78 1.15
C LEU A 35 4.82 0.37 1.68
N PRO A 36 5.73 0.20 2.66
CA PRO A 36 5.97 -1.08 3.32
C PRO A 36 4.70 -1.78 3.85
N SER A 37 3.79 -1.05 4.49
CA SER A 37 2.55 -1.63 5.03
C SER A 37 1.55 -2.00 3.93
N LYS A 38 1.41 -1.17 2.88
CA LYS A 38 0.56 -1.51 1.72
C LYS A 38 1.04 -2.76 0.99
N ILE A 39 2.36 -2.90 0.81
CA ILE A 39 2.94 -4.10 0.20
C ILE A 39 2.64 -5.33 1.05
N GLN A 40 2.79 -5.25 2.38
CA GLN A 40 2.50 -6.37 3.27
C GLN A 40 1.02 -6.77 3.27
N ALA A 41 0.10 -5.81 3.27
CA ALA A 41 -1.33 -6.08 3.18
C ALA A 41 -1.68 -6.80 1.87
N THR A 42 -1.18 -6.29 0.75
CA THR A 42 -1.40 -6.88 -0.58
C THR A 42 -0.80 -8.28 -0.68
N GLU A 43 0.41 -8.48 -0.15
CA GLU A 43 1.07 -9.80 -0.13
C GLU A 43 0.28 -10.80 0.72
N ARG A 44 -0.22 -10.38 1.89
CA ARG A 44 -1.06 -11.21 2.76
C ARG A 44 -2.33 -11.65 2.04
N GLU A 45 -3.04 -10.74 1.38
CA GLU A 45 -4.27 -11.04 0.63
C GLU A 45 -4.02 -12.08 -0.47
N LYS A 46 -2.97 -11.91 -1.26
CA LYS A 46 -2.61 -12.88 -2.31
C LYS A 46 -2.28 -14.27 -1.77
N ILE A 47 -1.65 -14.34 -0.59
CA ILE A 47 -1.37 -15.64 0.06
C ILE A 47 -2.66 -16.32 0.49
N ILE A 48 -3.61 -15.58 1.05
CA ILE A 48 -4.92 -16.12 1.45
C ILE A 48 -5.68 -16.62 0.23
N GLU A 49 -5.77 -15.82 -0.84
CA GLU A 49 -6.45 -16.21 -2.08
C GLU A 49 -5.84 -17.49 -2.68
N ALA A 50 -4.50 -17.58 -2.73
CA ALA A 50 -3.83 -18.77 -3.24
C ALA A 50 -4.08 -20.01 -2.36
N LEU A 51 -4.13 -19.85 -1.04
CA LEU A 51 -4.48 -20.92 -0.11
C LEU A 51 -5.93 -21.38 -0.35
N GLU A 52 -6.89 -20.47 -0.43
CA GLU A 52 -8.30 -20.80 -0.69
C GLU A 52 -8.49 -21.52 -2.02
N ARG A 53 -7.91 -20.99 -3.11
CA ARG A 53 -7.96 -21.60 -4.45
C ARG A 53 -7.33 -22.98 -4.52
N THR A 54 -6.45 -23.32 -3.59
CA THR A 54 -5.76 -24.62 -3.55
C THR A 54 -6.29 -25.56 -2.48
N GLY A 55 -7.37 -25.20 -1.77
CA GLY A 55 -7.91 -26.00 -0.67
C GLY A 55 -6.97 -26.07 0.52
N TYR A 56 -6.29 -24.96 0.83
CA TYR A 56 -5.31 -24.79 1.91
C TYR A 56 -4.07 -25.70 1.82
N VAL A 57 -3.80 -26.24 0.62
CA VAL A 57 -2.58 -27.03 0.35
C VAL A 57 -1.39 -26.11 0.12
N LYS A 58 -0.58 -25.89 1.17
CA LYS A 58 0.61 -25.00 1.15
C LYS A 58 1.53 -25.21 -0.05
N SER A 59 1.80 -26.46 -0.44
CA SER A 59 2.68 -26.77 -1.57
C SER A 59 2.12 -26.26 -2.91
N ARG A 60 0.80 -26.37 -3.11
CA ARG A 60 0.13 -25.87 -4.32
C ARG A 60 0.03 -24.35 -4.32
N ALA A 61 -0.31 -23.75 -3.18
CA ALA A 61 -0.33 -22.29 -3.03
C ALA A 61 1.05 -21.67 -3.29
N ALA A 62 2.13 -22.30 -2.79
CA ALA A 62 3.49 -21.85 -3.01
C ALA A 62 3.85 -21.87 -4.51
N LYS A 63 3.54 -22.97 -5.20
CA LYS A 63 3.74 -23.08 -6.66
C LYS A 63 2.95 -22.03 -7.44
N LEU A 64 1.70 -21.77 -7.04
CA LEU A 64 0.84 -20.78 -7.69
C LEU A 64 1.41 -19.35 -7.56
N LEU A 65 1.95 -19.03 -6.39
CA LEU A 65 2.56 -17.72 -6.10
C LEU A 65 4.02 -17.59 -6.57
N GLY A 66 4.62 -18.67 -7.08
CA GLY A 66 6.05 -18.69 -7.44
C GLY A 66 7.00 -18.68 -6.24
N TYR A 67 6.53 -19.08 -5.06
CA TYR A 67 7.34 -19.21 -3.85
C TYR A 67 7.80 -20.65 -3.63
N THR A 68 8.92 -20.80 -2.93
CA THR A 68 9.26 -22.08 -2.30
C THR A 68 8.34 -22.35 -1.10
N LEU A 69 8.19 -23.62 -0.71
CA LEU A 69 7.39 -23.98 0.46
C LEU A 69 7.87 -23.27 1.74
N ARG A 70 9.18 -23.14 1.92
CA ARG A 70 9.79 -22.46 3.08
C ARG A 70 9.50 -20.97 3.09
N GLN A 71 9.55 -20.31 1.92
CA GLN A 71 9.21 -18.90 1.79
C GLN A 71 7.73 -18.64 2.10
N LEU A 72 6.84 -19.52 1.63
CA LEU A 72 5.43 -19.42 1.95
C LEU A 72 5.18 -19.65 3.45
N ASP A 73 5.79 -20.68 4.03
CA ASP A 73 5.60 -20.99 5.46
C ASP A 73 6.12 -19.85 6.37
N TYR A 74 7.23 -19.22 6.00
CA TYR A 74 7.71 -18.01 6.67
C TYR A 74 6.70 -16.88 6.61
N ARG A 75 6.12 -16.60 5.44
CA ARG A 75 5.12 -15.53 5.27
C ARG A 75 3.82 -15.81 6.02
N ILE A 76 3.36 -17.06 6.01
CA ILE A 76 2.18 -17.50 6.79
C ILE A 76 2.41 -17.22 8.28
N LYS A 77 3.60 -17.55 8.81
CA LYS A 77 3.98 -17.24 10.20
C LYS A 77 4.09 -15.74 10.45
N LYS A 78 4.77 -15.01 9.55
CA LYS A 78 4.96 -13.55 9.64
C LYS A 78 3.63 -12.79 9.67
N TYR A 79 2.70 -13.16 8.80
CA TYR A 79 1.40 -12.50 8.65
C TYR A 79 0.29 -13.15 9.48
N ARG A 80 0.62 -14.16 10.30
CA ARG A 80 -0.32 -14.92 11.16
C ARG A 80 -1.57 -15.37 10.39
N ILE A 81 -1.36 -15.95 9.20
CA ILE A 81 -2.44 -16.42 8.33
C ILE A 81 -2.95 -17.76 8.86
N GLU A 82 -4.25 -17.86 9.11
CA GLU A 82 -4.89 -19.10 9.54
C GLU A 82 -5.07 -20.05 8.36
N VAL A 83 -4.49 -21.24 8.47
CA VAL A 83 -4.61 -22.29 7.45
C VAL A 83 -5.61 -23.31 7.97
N LYS A 84 -6.83 -23.31 7.41
CA LYS A 84 -7.84 -24.33 7.73
C LYS A 84 -7.43 -25.65 7.10
N LYS A 85 -7.24 -26.68 7.91
CA LYS A 85 -7.10 -28.06 7.40
C LYS A 85 -8.52 -28.64 7.26
N PHE A 86 -8.90 -28.98 6.03
CA PHE A 86 -10.03 -29.85 5.74
C PHE A 86 -9.55 -31.29 5.63
#